data_AF-A0AAW0EYJ3-F1
#
_entry.id   AF-A0AAW0EYJ3-F1
#
_cell.length_a   1.000
_cell.length_b   1.000
_cell.length_c   1.000
_cell.angle_alpha   90.00
_cell.angle_beta   90.00
_cell.angle_gamma   90.00
#
_symmetry.space_group_name_H-M   'P 1'
#
loop_
_entity.id
_entity.type
_entity.pdbx_description
1 polymer ?
#
loop_
_entity_poly.entity_id
_entity_poly.type
_entity_poly.pdbx_seq_one_letter_code
_entity_poly.pdbx_strand_id
1 'polypeptide(L)'
;MFSHTAVQLRHRLFHAVRQNVPFHFNPAQSVFPLIYENNLLAKPRRSWRDFEGRREFDADHPLPVVGTRLNERTTTHKWSHWDQYINPQITQSWMDVTPSPEYVGPRSGHNVIKMGWMKIGGSWKYSRSYNDARRGYAKGQWQERKMTPRFMLAPRVSAGGPRNRYEGKAVFSRITLSKLLWAVDTGRLNPNETITLYHLRHAKVIADREILWPGMVLLAGNVERVPYPLHLELQNASARAIQLLEEAGGTFTNVYMSHEGLFQEIHPEQFPSFMEQELPERKGLENFATHPRKRGWLAQWYEDESRYAHPDAGRRSAHYVRPPTDRDFPATVEEYELSKHHQRWHLNQPGSATVLPWHSLNTADMARRSAGRL
;
A
#
# COMPACT_ATOMS: atom_id res chain seq x y z
N MET A 1 89.73 -21.47 -21.65
CA MET A 1 88.52 -22.27 -21.34
C MET A 1 88.22 -22.14 -19.86
N PHE A 2 87.26 -21.31 -19.47
CA PHE A 2 86.70 -21.30 -18.11
C PHE A 2 85.18 -21.46 -18.25
N SER A 3 84.65 -22.57 -17.73
CA SER A 3 83.23 -22.87 -17.78
C SER A 3 82.49 -22.10 -16.68
N HIS A 4 81.63 -21.16 -17.07
CA HIS A 4 80.63 -20.58 -16.18
C HIS A 4 79.55 -21.64 -15.87
N THR A 5 79.62 -22.26 -14.70
CA THR A 5 78.47 -23.00 -14.14
C THR A 5 77.69 -22.06 -13.23
N ALA A 6 76.42 -21.82 -13.56
CA ALA A 6 75.53 -20.99 -12.75
C ALA A 6 75.28 -21.68 -11.40
N VAL A 7 75.62 -21.00 -10.31
CA VAL A 7 75.32 -21.45 -8.94
C VAL A 7 73.80 -21.52 -8.79
N GLN A 8 73.26 -22.72 -8.64
CA GLN A 8 71.83 -22.92 -8.37
C GLN A 8 71.48 -22.27 -7.02
N LEU A 9 70.69 -21.20 -7.05
CA LEU A 9 70.12 -20.60 -5.84
C LEU A 9 69.22 -21.62 -5.13
N ARG A 10 69.61 -21.99 -3.90
CA ARG A 10 68.80 -22.89 -3.06
C ARG A 10 67.64 -22.10 -2.45
N HIS A 11 66.47 -22.21 -3.07
CA HIS A 11 65.20 -21.68 -2.53
C HIS A 11 64.65 -22.52 -1.35
N ARG A 12 65.28 -23.65 -1.03
CA ARG A 12 64.95 -24.50 0.11
C ARG A 12 66.06 -24.40 1.16
N LEU A 13 65.80 -23.60 2.18
CA LEU A 13 66.67 -23.44 3.35
C LEU A 13 66.22 -24.40 4.44
N PHE A 14 67.16 -25.17 4.98
CA PHE A 14 66.93 -26.01 6.15
C PHE A 14 67.49 -25.29 7.38
N HIS A 15 66.62 -24.58 8.09
CA HIS A 15 66.93 -23.90 9.35
C HIS A 15 65.78 -24.04 10.35
N ALA A 16 66.04 -23.75 11.62
CA ALA A 16 65.02 -23.83 12.65
C ALA A 16 63.99 -22.71 12.49
N VAL A 17 62.72 -23.07 12.32
CA VAL A 17 61.60 -22.13 12.12
C VAL A 17 61.47 -21.10 13.26
N ARG A 18 61.94 -21.42 14.47
CA ARG A 18 62.00 -20.49 15.61
C ARG A 18 62.78 -19.21 15.31
N GLN A 19 63.74 -19.25 14.39
CA GLN A 19 64.52 -18.08 13.97
C GLN A 19 63.68 -17.08 13.14
N ASN A 20 62.52 -17.48 12.62
CA ASN A 20 61.64 -16.60 11.84
C ASN A 20 60.88 -15.58 12.72
N VAL A 21 60.66 -15.90 13.99
CA VAL A 21 60.02 -14.99 14.96
C VAL A 21 60.93 -14.86 16.19
N PRO A 22 61.99 -14.04 16.08
CA PRO A 22 62.92 -13.85 17.17
C PRO A 22 62.28 -13.13 18.36
N PHE A 23 62.18 -13.81 19.50
CA PHE A 23 61.72 -13.20 20.76
C PHE A 23 62.80 -12.44 21.53
N HIS A 24 64.06 -12.45 21.05
CA HIS A 24 65.17 -11.81 21.76
C HIS A 24 65.03 -10.28 21.89
N PHE A 25 64.26 -9.63 21.02
CA PHE A 25 63.97 -8.19 21.12
C PHE A 25 62.63 -7.84 21.82
N ASN A 26 61.75 -8.83 22.03
CA ASN A 26 60.41 -8.62 22.60
C ASN A 26 60.16 -9.60 23.75
N PRO A 27 60.82 -9.41 24.91
CA PRO A 27 60.59 -10.24 26.09
C PRO A 27 59.20 -9.97 26.69
N ALA A 28 58.74 -10.83 27.61
CA ALA A 28 57.46 -10.66 28.31
C ALA A 28 57.32 -9.31 29.02
N GLN A 29 58.43 -8.67 29.44
CA GLN A 29 58.48 -7.31 29.99
C GLN A 29 57.86 -6.25 29.07
N SER A 30 57.91 -6.43 27.75
CA SER A 30 57.30 -5.49 26.79
C SER A 30 55.79 -5.39 26.91
N VAL A 31 55.14 -6.46 27.38
CA VAL A 31 53.68 -6.54 27.58
C VAL A 31 53.33 -6.40 29.06
N PHE A 32 54.15 -6.97 29.94
CA PHE A 32 54.00 -6.96 31.38
C PHE A 32 55.24 -6.33 32.03
N PRO A 33 55.29 -5.00 32.21
CA PRO A 33 56.51 -4.30 32.61
C PRO A 33 57.07 -4.77 33.96
N LEU A 34 56.19 -5.21 34.88
CA LEU A 34 56.51 -5.56 36.26
C LEU A 34 56.48 -7.07 36.53
N ILE A 35 56.68 -7.90 35.50
CA ILE A 35 56.54 -9.37 35.60
C ILE A 35 57.45 -10.01 36.66
N TYR A 36 58.57 -9.39 37.03
CA TYR A 36 59.49 -9.90 38.05
C TYR A 36 59.15 -9.47 39.49
N GLU A 37 58.17 -8.58 39.67
CA GLU A 37 57.77 -8.01 40.98
C GLU A 37 56.47 -8.63 41.52
N ASN A 38 56.09 -9.82 41.04
CA ASN A 38 54.79 -10.47 41.32
C ASN A 38 53.57 -9.58 40.96
N ASN A 39 53.72 -8.66 40.01
CA ASN A 39 52.66 -7.77 39.54
C ASN A 39 52.39 -7.99 38.04
N LEU A 40 51.20 -8.50 37.70
CA LEU A 40 50.80 -8.81 36.33
C LEU A 40 50.13 -7.61 35.62
N LEU A 41 50.70 -6.41 35.77
CA LEU A 41 50.19 -5.21 35.10
C LEU A 41 50.40 -5.33 33.58
N ALA A 42 49.30 -5.45 32.83
CA ALA A 42 49.34 -5.51 31.37
C ALA A 42 49.36 -4.09 30.76
N LYS A 43 50.40 -3.79 29.97
CA LYS A 43 50.50 -2.57 29.13
C LYS A 43 50.73 -2.88 27.64
N PRO A 44 49.94 -3.77 27.02
CA PRO A 44 50.06 -4.04 25.58
C PRO A 44 49.58 -2.85 24.75
N ARG A 45 50.26 -2.59 23.64
CA ARG A 45 49.68 -1.83 22.52
C ARG A 45 48.73 -2.78 21.77
N ARG A 46 47.44 -2.66 22.02
CA ARG A 46 46.41 -3.64 21.61
C ARG A 46 46.15 -3.65 20.11
N SER A 47 46.18 -2.49 19.48
CA SER A 47 45.91 -2.31 18.05
C SER A 47 46.80 -1.23 17.47
N TRP A 48 47.15 -1.37 16.20
CA TRP A 48 47.82 -0.32 15.43
C TRP A 48 46.89 0.89 15.16
N ARG A 49 45.57 0.73 15.34
CA ARG A 49 44.57 1.80 15.15
C ARG A 49 44.52 2.80 16.31
N ASP A 50 44.98 2.40 17.49
CA ASP A 50 44.88 3.20 18.72
C ASP A 50 46.08 4.16 18.88
N PHE A 51 46.82 4.40 17.80
CA PHE A 51 47.95 5.30 17.81
C PHE A 51 47.47 6.76 17.79
N GLU A 52 47.61 7.45 18.91
CA GLU A 52 47.16 8.83 19.12
C GLU A 52 47.94 9.87 18.29
N GLY A 53 49.11 9.49 17.76
CA GLY A 53 49.95 10.36 16.94
C GLY A 53 51.34 10.55 17.51
N ARG A 54 52.15 11.34 16.79
CA ARG A 54 53.47 11.75 17.28
C ARG A 54 53.30 12.90 18.27
N ARG A 55 54.06 12.86 19.35
CA ARG A 55 54.17 13.93 20.32
C ARG A 55 55.64 14.26 20.51
N GLU A 56 55.94 15.53 20.76
CA GLU A 56 57.27 15.93 21.19
C GLU A 56 57.60 15.30 22.55
N PHE A 57 58.86 15.00 22.78
CA PHE A 57 59.31 14.51 24.07
C PHE A 57 59.44 15.68 25.07
N ASP A 58 59.89 16.84 24.58
CA ASP A 58 60.18 18.08 25.31
C ASP A 58 59.93 19.31 24.43
N ALA A 59 59.79 20.49 25.04
CA ALA A 59 59.47 21.74 24.35
C ALA A 59 60.65 22.34 23.56
N ASP A 60 61.89 22.01 23.95
CA ASP A 60 63.11 22.51 23.30
C ASP A 60 63.33 21.86 21.92
N HIS A 61 62.72 20.70 21.66
CA HIS A 61 62.81 19.95 20.41
C HIS A 61 61.41 19.72 19.80
N PRO A 62 60.77 20.77 19.27
CA PRO A 62 59.45 20.63 18.67
C PRO A 62 59.48 19.75 17.42
N LEU A 63 58.36 19.11 17.12
CA LEU A 63 58.21 18.32 15.91
C LEU A 63 58.30 19.22 14.65
N PRO A 64 58.97 18.78 13.57
CA PRO A 64 59.06 19.56 12.35
C PRO A 64 57.70 19.67 11.66
N VAL A 65 57.36 20.86 11.16
CA VAL A 65 56.11 21.13 10.42
C VAL A 65 56.32 20.79 8.95
N VAL A 66 56.22 19.49 8.63
CA VAL A 66 56.25 18.99 7.25
C VAL A 66 54.93 18.29 6.98
N GLY A 67 54.22 18.77 5.96
CA GLY A 67 52.90 18.27 5.63
C GLY A 67 52.92 16.88 5.00
N THR A 68 51.80 16.17 5.15
CA THR A 68 51.49 14.98 4.38
C THR A 68 50.42 15.30 3.37
N ARG A 69 50.20 14.45 2.37
CA ARG A 69 49.14 14.67 1.37
C ARG A 69 47.75 14.84 2.00
N LEU A 70 47.47 14.19 3.14
CA LEU A 70 46.19 14.31 3.84
C LEU A 70 46.01 15.70 4.47
N ASN A 71 47.10 16.29 4.96
CA ASN A 71 47.07 17.61 5.58
C ASN A 71 47.07 18.73 4.52
N GLU A 72 47.82 18.53 3.43
CA GLU A 72 48.05 19.57 2.42
C GLU A 72 46.96 19.63 1.33
N ARG A 73 46.38 18.50 0.92
CA ARG A 73 45.37 18.46 -0.15
C ARG A 73 43.94 18.60 0.40
N THR A 74 43.73 19.63 1.21
CA THR A 74 42.42 19.97 1.79
C THR A 74 41.80 21.15 1.02
N THR A 75 40.46 21.19 0.95
CA THR A 75 39.73 22.32 0.38
C THR A 75 39.33 23.30 1.48
N THR A 76 38.98 24.54 1.11
CA THR A 76 38.39 25.49 2.06
C THR A 76 37.07 24.93 2.61
N HIS A 77 36.81 25.20 3.90
CA HIS A 77 35.58 24.76 4.57
C HIS A 77 34.36 25.44 3.92
N LYS A 78 33.31 24.66 3.71
CA LYS A 78 31.98 25.17 3.33
C LYS A 78 31.04 24.92 4.49
N TRP A 79 30.23 25.92 4.84
CA TRP A 79 29.34 25.85 5.99
C TRP A 79 28.37 24.67 5.88
N SER A 80 28.47 23.75 6.84
CA SER A 80 27.59 22.59 6.91
C SER A 80 26.20 22.96 7.45
N HIS A 81 25.24 22.05 7.35
CA HIS A 81 23.91 22.25 7.95
C HIS A 81 24.00 22.48 9.47
N TRP A 82 24.98 21.88 10.15
CA TRP A 82 25.20 22.05 11.58
C TRP A 82 25.70 23.45 11.92
N ASP A 83 26.70 23.95 11.17
CA ASP A 83 27.28 25.28 11.40
C ASP A 83 26.21 26.37 11.23
N GLN A 84 25.41 26.25 10.17
CA GLN A 84 24.33 27.19 9.86
C GLN A 84 23.16 27.09 10.85
N TYR A 85 22.88 25.89 11.36
CA TYR A 85 21.86 25.68 12.40
C TYR A 85 22.27 26.33 13.73
N ILE A 86 23.53 26.21 14.13
CA ILE A 86 24.04 26.87 15.35
C ILE A 86 24.07 28.39 15.17
N ASN A 87 24.61 28.86 14.04
CA ASN A 87 24.78 30.28 13.80
C ASN A 87 24.23 30.68 12.43
N PRO A 88 22.96 31.12 12.35
CA PRO A 88 22.35 31.51 11.07
C PRO A 88 23.00 32.76 10.43
N GLN A 89 23.83 33.52 11.17
CA GLN A 89 24.52 34.71 10.63
C GLN A 89 25.60 34.38 9.60
N ILE A 90 26.07 33.13 9.54
CA ILE A 90 27.08 32.70 8.56
C ILE A 90 26.46 32.35 7.20
N THR A 91 25.14 32.16 7.13
CA THR A 91 24.40 31.92 5.89
C THR A 91 24.16 33.26 5.19
N GLN A 92 25.10 33.64 4.32
CA GLN A 92 25.13 34.98 3.70
C GLN A 92 24.80 34.91 2.20
N SER A 93 24.96 33.75 1.58
CA SER A 93 24.79 33.54 0.15
C SER A 93 23.86 32.36 -0.13
N TRP A 94 23.25 32.37 -1.32
CA TRP A 94 22.47 31.23 -1.81
C TRP A 94 23.30 29.94 -1.94
N MET A 95 24.63 30.07 -2.07
CA MET A 95 25.54 28.91 -2.13
C MET A 95 25.63 28.15 -0.79
N ASP A 96 25.29 28.80 0.32
CA ASP A 96 25.27 28.19 1.64
C ASP A 96 24.04 27.28 1.80
N VAL A 97 22.97 27.56 1.04
CA VAL A 97 21.73 26.75 1.01
C VAL A 97 21.96 25.49 0.17
N THR A 98 22.65 24.54 0.77
CA THR A 98 22.88 23.22 0.16
C THR A 98 21.69 22.28 0.39
N PRO A 99 21.41 21.35 -0.55
CA PRO A 99 20.38 20.32 -0.33
C PRO A 99 20.82 19.36 0.79
N SER A 100 19.91 18.47 1.20
CA SER A 100 20.20 17.40 2.17
C SER A 100 21.53 16.70 1.87
N PRO A 101 22.37 16.41 2.87
CA PRO A 101 23.68 15.76 2.69
C PRO A 101 23.58 14.35 2.09
N GLU A 102 22.39 13.73 2.07
CA GLU A 102 22.15 12.47 1.34
C GLU A 102 22.27 12.63 -0.18
N TYR A 103 22.08 13.85 -0.70
CA TYR A 103 22.25 14.15 -2.12
C TYR A 103 23.73 14.28 -2.47
N VAL A 104 24.28 13.26 -3.15
CA VAL A 104 25.69 13.23 -3.57
C VAL A 104 25.95 14.12 -4.79
N GLY A 105 24.99 14.25 -5.70
CA GLY A 105 25.15 14.97 -6.97
C GLY A 105 24.54 14.25 -8.18
N PRO A 106 24.77 14.78 -9.40
CA PRO A 106 24.35 14.11 -10.62
C PRO A 106 25.06 12.76 -10.80
N ARG A 107 24.39 11.80 -11.43
CA ARG A 107 24.97 10.48 -11.71
C ARG A 107 26.21 10.63 -12.60
N SER A 108 27.39 10.44 -12.02
CA SER A 108 28.70 10.67 -12.65
C SER A 108 29.37 9.40 -13.21
N GLY A 109 28.62 8.31 -13.34
CA GLY A 109 29.12 7.01 -13.79
C GLY A 109 28.06 6.18 -14.51
N HIS A 110 28.51 5.06 -15.07
CA HIS A 110 27.65 4.06 -15.68
C HIS A 110 27.55 2.84 -14.76
N ASN A 111 26.35 2.53 -14.27
CA ASN A 111 26.12 1.28 -13.54
C ASN A 111 26.02 0.13 -14.55
N VAL A 112 27.15 -0.47 -14.88
CA VAL A 112 27.26 -1.53 -15.88
C VAL A 112 26.89 -2.86 -15.22
N ILE A 113 25.85 -3.50 -15.78
CA ILE A 113 25.28 -4.76 -15.28
C ILE A 113 26.41 -5.79 -15.09
N LYS A 114 26.48 -6.40 -13.88
CA LYS A 114 27.52 -7.35 -13.42
C LYS A 114 28.93 -6.79 -13.18
N MET A 115 29.23 -5.55 -13.58
CA MET A 115 30.55 -4.92 -13.38
C MET A 115 30.53 -3.76 -12.37
N GLY A 116 29.34 -3.37 -11.90
CA GLY A 116 29.16 -2.27 -10.94
C GLY A 116 29.27 -0.89 -11.58
N TRP A 117 29.59 0.12 -10.76
CA TRP A 117 29.75 1.50 -11.22
C TRP A 117 31.08 1.69 -11.95
N MET A 118 31.01 1.79 -13.27
CA MET A 118 32.16 2.09 -14.12
C MET A 118 32.29 3.60 -14.35
N LYS A 119 33.53 4.08 -14.39
CA LYS A 119 33.87 5.48 -14.65
C LYS A 119 33.54 5.84 -16.10
N ILE A 120 33.03 7.06 -16.32
CA ILE A 120 32.87 7.63 -17.67
C ILE A 120 34.24 7.71 -18.34
N GLY A 121 34.32 7.30 -19.61
CA GLY A 121 35.59 7.19 -20.34
C GLY A 121 36.45 5.97 -19.96
N GLY A 122 35.94 5.08 -19.10
CA GLY A 122 36.56 3.79 -18.79
C GLY A 122 36.36 2.73 -19.87
N SER A 123 36.64 1.48 -19.54
CA SER A 123 36.51 0.36 -20.48
C SER A 123 35.05 0.02 -20.79
N TRP A 124 34.72 -0.08 -22.09
CA TRP A 124 33.40 -0.50 -22.57
C TRP A 124 33.34 -1.96 -23.03
N LYS A 125 34.43 -2.72 -22.88
CA LYS A 125 34.55 -4.09 -23.40
C LYS A 125 33.47 -5.04 -22.85
N TYR A 126 33.03 -4.84 -21.60
CA TYR A 126 32.07 -5.70 -20.90
C TYR A 126 30.64 -5.12 -20.84
N SER A 127 30.35 -4.03 -21.56
CA SER A 127 29.10 -3.28 -21.39
C SER A 127 27.97 -3.70 -22.33
N ARG A 128 28.06 -4.87 -22.99
CA ARG A 128 27.04 -5.28 -23.98
C ARG A 128 25.63 -5.32 -23.38
N SER A 129 25.46 -5.98 -22.23
CA SER A 129 24.16 -6.05 -21.54
C SER A 129 23.65 -4.67 -21.08
N TYR A 130 24.56 -3.76 -20.71
CA TYR A 130 24.20 -2.37 -20.40
C TYR A 130 23.67 -1.62 -21.62
N ASN A 131 24.26 -1.85 -22.81
CA ASN A 131 23.79 -1.27 -24.07
C ASN A 131 22.43 -1.83 -24.49
N ASP A 132 22.22 -3.14 -24.35
CA ASP A 132 20.94 -3.79 -24.66
C ASP A 132 19.82 -3.20 -23.76
N ALA A 133 20.05 -3.13 -22.45
CA ALA A 133 19.11 -2.52 -21.50
C ALA A 133 18.83 -1.03 -21.79
N ARG A 134 19.87 -0.24 -22.13
CA ARG A 134 19.71 1.17 -22.48
C ARG A 134 18.89 1.39 -23.75
N ARG A 135 18.94 0.44 -24.69
CA ARG A 135 18.16 0.47 -25.93
C ARG A 135 16.75 -0.09 -25.77
N GLY A 136 16.38 -0.58 -24.58
CA GLY A 136 15.11 -1.28 -24.33
C GLY A 136 15.04 -2.67 -24.96
N TYR A 137 16.16 -3.18 -25.48
CA TYR A 137 16.23 -4.51 -26.07
C TYR A 137 16.57 -5.54 -24.99
N ALA A 138 15.70 -6.55 -24.81
CA ALA A 138 15.87 -7.58 -23.79
C ALA A 138 16.04 -8.96 -24.41
N LYS A 139 17.03 -9.72 -23.90
CA LYS A 139 17.18 -11.14 -24.15
C LYS A 139 16.95 -11.89 -22.83
N GLY A 140 16.04 -12.86 -22.83
CA GLY A 140 15.65 -13.59 -21.63
C GLY A 140 15.22 -15.05 -21.86
N GLN A 141 15.39 -15.57 -23.08
CA GLN A 141 14.84 -16.86 -23.50
C GLN A 141 15.44 -18.08 -22.79
N TRP A 142 16.45 -17.94 -21.94
CA TRP A 142 17.10 -19.11 -21.31
C TRP A 142 16.11 -19.95 -20.48
N GLN A 143 15.16 -19.30 -19.81
CA GLN A 143 14.08 -20.01 -19.10
C GLN A 143 13.05 -20.58 -20.08
N GLU A 144 12.58 -19.76 -21.03
CA GLU A 144 11.57 -20.15 -22.03
C GLU A 144 12.04 -21.25 -22.99
N ARG A 145 13.36 -21.47 -23.12
CA ARG A 145 13.96 -22.54 -23.94
C ARG A 145 13.50 -23.94 -23.55
N LYS A 146 13.22 -24.19 -22.26
CA LYS A 146 12.85 -25.52 -21.75
C LYS A 146 11.46 -25.57 -21.13
N MET A 147 10.99 -24.46 -20.56
CA MET A 147 9.72 -24.43 -19.84
C MET A 147 8.82 -23.30 -20.34
N THR A 148 7.53 -23.60 -20.45
CA THR A 148 6.51 -22.60 -20.74
C THR A 148 6.40 -21.59 -19.59
N PRO A 149 6.24 -20.28 -19.86
CA PRO A 149 6.08 -19.27 -18.82
C PRO A 149 4.97 -19.58 -17.82
N ARG A 150 5.19 -19.19 -16.55
CA ARG A 150 4.27 -19.52 -15.45
C ARG A 150 2.84 -19.04 -15.67
N PHE A 151 2.66 -17.88 -16.32
CA PHE A 151 1.33 -17.30 -16.60
C PHE A 151 0.54 -18.08 -17.66
N MET A 152 1.22 -18.83 -18.54
CA MET A 152 0.57 -19.76 -19.48
C MET A 152 0.27 -21.11 -18.84
N LEU A 153 1.10 -21.53 -17.87
CA LEU A 153 0.85 -22.75 -17.08
C LEU A 153 -0.30 -22.58 -16.08
N ALA A 154 -0.55 -21.37 -15.59
CA ALA A 154 -1.64 -21.09 -14.68
C ALA A 154 -2.98 -21.05 -15.45
N PRO A 155 -4.01 -21.79 -15.03
CA PRO A 155 -5.33 -21.66 -15.66
C PRO A 155 -5.92 -20.27 -15.34
N ARG A 156 -6.72 -19.76 -16.27
CA ARG A 156 -7.54 -18.57 -16.04
C ARG A 156 -8.69 -18.95 -15.10
N VAL A 157 -8.74 -18.34 -13.92
CA VAL A 157 -9.75 -18.65 -12.89
C VAL A 157 -11.15 -18.09 -13.20
N SER A 158 -11.23 -17.04 -14.03
CA SER A 158 -12.47 -16.46 -14.54
C SER A 158 -12.16 -15.65 -15.80
N ALA A 159 -13.18 -15.33 -16.61
CA ALA A 159 -12.99 -14.58 -17.85
C ALA A 159 -12.36 -13.19 -17.59
N GLY A 160 -12.87 -12.46 -16.59
CA GLY A 160 -12.35 -11.14 -16.16
C GLY A 160 -11.17 -11.19 -15.20
N GLY A 161 -10.80 -12.36 -14.68
CA GLY A 161 -9.74 -12.54 -13.68
C GLY A 161 -10.19 -12.32 -12.22
N PRO A 162 -9.36 -12.73 -11.25
CA PRO A 162 -9.65 -12.54 -9.84
C PRO A 162 -9.52 -11.06 -9.47
N ARG A 163 -10.34 -10.60 -8.52
CA ARG A 163 -10.40 -9.19 -8.09
C ARG A 163 -10.69 -8.17 -9.21
N ASN A 164 -11.17 -8.62 -10.38
CA ASN A 164 -11.53 -7.74 -11.49
C ASN A 164 -12.48 -6.62 -11.04
N ARG A 165 -12.22 -5.38 -11.48
CA ARG A 165 -13.12 -4.24 -11.29
C ARG A 165 -13.98 -4.14 -12.54
N TYR A 166 -15.29 -4.35 -12.36
CA TYR A 166 -16.31 -4.14 -13.38
C TYR A 166 -17.19 -2.97 -12.93
N GLU A 167 -17.91 -2.37 -13.87
CA GLU A 167 -18.84 -1.28 -13.60
C GLU A 167 -19.92 -1.71 -12.59
N GLY A 168 -20.23 -0.85 -11.61
CA GLY A 168 -21.15 -1.22 -10.53
C GLY A 168 -20.58 -2.19 -9.48
N LYS A 169 -19.30 -2.59 -9.56
CA LYS A 169 -18.66 -3.35 -8.46
C LYS A 169 -18.40 -2.43 -7.27
N ALA A 170 -19.22 -2.58 -6.23
CA ALA A 170 -19.07 -1.85 -4.99
C ALA A 170 -17.76 -2.19 -4.25
N VAL A 171 -16.71 -1.38 -4.46
CA VAL A 171 -15.41 -1.46 -3.78
C VAL A 171 -15.23 -0.20 -2.94
N PHE A 172 -15.59 -0.30 -1.66
CA PHE A 172 -15.53 0.82 -0.73
C PHE A 172 -14.11 1.07 -0.22
N SER A 173 -13.80 2.34 0.00
CA SER A 173 -12.70 2.77 0.86
C SER A 173 -13.02 2.44 2.32
N ARG A 174 -12.00 2.32 3.17
CA ARG A 174 -12.16 1.84 4.54
C ARG A 174 -11.94 2.97 5.53
N ILE A 175 -12.88 3.14 6.45
CA ILE A 175 -12.70 3.97 7.64
C ILE A 175 -12.86 3.09 8.88
N THR A 176 -11.90 3.18 9.81
CA THR A 176 -11.98 2.46 11.08
C THR A 176 -12.71 3.30 12.11
N LEU A 177 -13.52 2.63 12.94
CA LEU A 177 -14.21 3.27 14.05
C LEU A 177 -13.21 3.92 15.02
N SER A 178 -12.03 3.33 15.22
CA SER A 178 -10.95 3.94 16.01
C SER A 178 -10.50 5.30 15.49
N LYS A 179 -10.44 5.48 14.16
CA LYS A 179 -10.06 6.75 13.53
C LYS A 179 -11.15 7.81 13.73
N LEU A 180 -12.41 7.37 13.69
CA LEU A 180 -13.57 8.24 13.90
C LEU A 180 -13.67 8.68 15.37
N LEU A 181 -13.54 7.75 16.33
CA LEU A 181 -13.51 8.07 17.76
C LEU A 181 -12.37 9.03 18.09
N TRP A 182 -11.15 8.73 17.60
CA TRP A 182 -10.01 9.64 17.76
C TRP A 182 -10.30 11.05 17.21
N ALA A 183 -10.98 11.16 16.06
CA ALA A 183 -11.32 12.44 15.48
C ALA A 183 -12.37 13.22 16.32
N VAL A 184 -13.32 12.53 16.94
CA VAL A 184 -14.28 13.13 17.86
C VAL A 184 -13.58 13.55 19.17
N ASP A 185 -12.78 12.67 19.77
CA ASP A 185 -12.04 12.94 21.01
C ASP A 185 -11.03 14.11 20.86
N THR A 186 -10.42 14.23 19.67
CA THR A 186 -9.51 15.34 19.34
C THR A 186 -10.27 16.66 19.07
N GLY A 187 -11.60 16.62 18.97
CA GLY A 187 -12.44 17.79 18.69
C GLY A 187 -12.50 18.20 17.22
N ARG A 188 -12.17 17.29 16.29
CA ARG A 188 -12.31 17.55 14.83
C ARG A 188 -13.74 17.34 14.33
N LEU A 189 -14.47 16.43 14.95
CA LEU A 189 -15.85 16.11 14.62
C LEU A 189 -16.72 16.44 15.83
N ASN A 190 -17.88 17.04 15.58
CA ASN A 190 -18.86 17.34 16.61
C ASN A 190 -19.71 16.07 16.88
N PRO A 191 -19.73 15.52 18.11
CA PRO A 191 -20.56 14.35 18.43
C PRO A 191 -22.06 14.67 18.46
N ASN A 192 -22.44 15.95 18.52
CA ASN A 192 -23.83 16.38 18.62
C ASN A 192 -24.55 16.47 17.27
N GLU A 193 -23.83 16.35 16.15
CA GLU A 193 -24.40 16.39 14.80
C GLU A 193 -24.36 15.00 14.15
N THR A 194 -25.16 14.81 13.10
CA THR A 194 -25.10 13.61 12.26
C THR A 194 -23.87 13.69 11.36
N ILE A 195 -22.91 12.78 11.58
CA ILE A 195 -21.65 12.80 10.84
C ILE A 195 -21.86 12.08 9.49
N THR A 196 -21.82 12.86 8.43
CA THR A 196 -21.90 12.42 7.02
C THR A 196 -20.50 12.36 6.38
N LEU A 197 -20.42 11.96 5.11
CA LEU A 197 -19.14 11.96 4.39
C LEU A 197 -18.62 13.40 4.17
N TYR A 198 -19.54 14.36 4.00
CA TYR A 198 -19.24 15.79 3.95
C TYR A 198 -18.47 16.26 5.19
N HIS A 199 -18.99 15.96 6.39
CA HIS A 199 -18.35 16.33 7.66
C HIS A 199 -16.94 15.71 7.78
N LEU A 200 -16.78 14.45 7.39
CA LEU A 200 -15.48 13.76 7.40
C LEU A 200 -14.44 14.44 6.48
N ARG A 201 -14.88 14.88 5.29
CA ARG A 201 -14.03 15.60 4.32
C ARG A 201 -13.66 16.98 4.86
N HIS A 202 -14.65 17.76 5.30
CA HIS A 202 -14.43 19.12 5.81
C HIS A 202 -13.55 19.16 7.05
N ALA A 203 -13.70 18.19 7.96
CA ALA A 203 -12.85 18.04 9.14
C ALA A 203 -11.44 17.48 8.83
N LYS A 204 -11.12 17.22 7.55
CA LYS A 204 -9.86 16.60 7.09
C LYS A 204 -9.52 15.31 7.83
N VAL A 205 -10.55 14.53 8.16
CA VAL A 205 -10.39 13.18 8.72
C VAL A 205 -10.08 12.21 7.59
N ILE A 206 -10.70 12.42 6.43
CA ILE A 206 -10.41 11.71 5.18
C ILE A 206 -9.84 12.68 4.15
N ALA A 207 -9.00 12.15 3.26
CA ALA A 207 -8.43 12.92 2.15
C ALA A 207 -9.23 12.67 0.87
N ASP A 208 -9.26 13.64 -0.04
CA ASP A 208 -9.99 13.55 -1.32
C ASP A 208 -9.61 12.32 -2.14
N ARG A 209 -8.32 11.93 -2.12
CA ARG A 209 -7.82 10.72 -2.80
C ARG A 209 -8.42 9.40 -2.27
N GLU A 210 -8.98 9.41 -1.06
CA GLU A 210 -9.60 8.25 -0.43
C GLU A 210 -11.08 8.14 -0.80
N ILE A 211 -11.68 9.22 -1.29
CA ILE A 211 -13.09 9.28 -1.64
C ILE A 211 -13.26 8.81 -3.09
N LEU A 212 -13.81 7.61 -3.25
CA LEU A 212 -14.13 6.99 -4.53
C LEU A 212 -15.53 6.38 -4.41
N TRP A 213 -16.34 6.45 -5.47
CA TRP A 213 -17.63 5.76 -5.48
C TRP A 213 -17.43 4.25 -5.29
N PRO A 214 -18.21 3.57 -4.43
CA PRO A 214 -19.45 3.99 -3.76
C PRO A 214 -19.28 4.66 -2.37
N GLY A 215 -18.08 5.10 -2.00
CA GLY A 215 -17.81 5.80 -0.74
C GLY A 215 -17.02 4.94 0.26
N MET A 216 -17.41 4.99 1.53
CA MET A 216 -16.68 4.42 2.66
C MET A 216 -17.44 3.28 3.34
N VAL A 217 -16.68 2.30 3.85
CA VAL A 217 -17.16 1.27 4.78
C VAL A 217 -16.62 1.54 6.17
N LEU A 218 -17.53 1.61 7.15
CA LEU A 218 -17.16 1.66 8.56
C LEU A 218 -16.82 0.26 9.10
N LEU A 219 -15.59 0.11 9.56
CA LEU A 219 -15.07 -1.11 10.17
C LEU A 219 -14.86 -0.89 11.67
N ALA A 220 -15.30 -1.84 12.50
CA ALA A 220 -15.10 -1.76 13.96
C ALA A 220 -13.60 -1.72 14.34
N GLY A 221 -12.74 -2.40 13.57
CA GLY A 221 -11.31 -2.53 13.89
C GLY A 221 -11.13 -3.24 15.23
N ASN A 222 -10.30 -2.68 16.11
CA ASN A 222 -10.03 -3.21 17.45
C ASN A 222 -10.85 -2.51 18.55
N VAL A 223 -11.93 -1.81 18.18
CA VAL A 223 -12.78 -1.10 19.14
C VAL A 223 -13.76 -2.09 19.76
N GLU A 224 -13.74 -2.21 21.09
CA GLU A 224 -14.64 -3.12 21.83
C GLU A 224 -15.91 -2.42 22.33
N ARG A 225 -15.85 -1.11 22.57
CA ARG A 225 -16.96 -0.29 23.06
C ARG A 225 -16.85 1.14 22.54
N VAL A 226 -17.99 1.76 22.25
CA VAL A 226 -18.11 3.19 22.00
C VAL A 226 -18.62 3.88 23.28
N PRO A 227 -17.94 4.92 23.79
CA PRO A 227 -18.28 5.48 25.10
C PRO A 227 -19.45 6.48 25.10
N TYR A 228 -19.74 7.13 23.97
CA TYR A 228 -20.81 8.14 23.83
C TYR A 228 -21.65 7.87 22.56
N PRO A 229 -22.92 8.30 22.52
CA PRO A 229 -23.76 8.10 21.34
C PRO A 229 -23.18 8.84 20.13
N LEU A 230 -23.20 8.18 18.98
CA LEU A 230 -22.75 8.75 17.70
C LEU A 230 -23.78 8.46 16.62
N HIS A 231 -24.13 9.49 15.86
CA HIS A 231 -25.08 9.40 14.75
C HIS A 231 -24.31 9.52 13.43
N LEU A 232 -24.28 8.46 12.64
CA LEU A 232 -23.46 8.38 11.43
C LEU A 232 -24.29 8.04 10.18
N GLU A 233 -23.95 8.70 9.07
CA GLU A 233 -24.48 8.40 7.75
C GLU A 233 -23.32 8.04 6.82
N LEU A 234 -23.22 6.76 6.43
CA LEU A 234 -22.18 6.25 5.53
C LEU A 234 -22.74 5.19 4.59
N GLN A 235 -21.99 4.84 3.54
CA GLN A 235 -22.51 4.04 2.44
C GLN A 235 -22.51 2.52 2.70
N ASN A 236 -21.82 2.06 3.75
CA ASN A 236 -21.91 0.70 4.28
C ASN A 236 -21.17 0.61 5.64
N ALA A 237 -21.53 -0.38 6.47
CA ALA A 237 -20.81 -0.67 7.70
C ALA A 237 -20.74 -2.17 7.97
N SER A 238 -19.71 -2.58 8.72
CA SER A 238 -19.63 -3.92 9.29
C SER A 238 -20.69 -4.11 10.37
N ALA A 239 -21.28 -5.31 10.45
CA ALA A 239 -22.32 -5.61 11.45
C ALA A 239 -21.86 -5.34 12.89
N ARG A 240 -20.57 -5.59 13.19
CA ARG A 240 -20.00 -5.30 14.51
C ARG A 240 -19.92 -3.80 14.78
N ALA A 241 -19.57 -2.97 13.78
CA ALA A 241 -19.54 -1.52 13.97
C ALA A 241 -20.94 -0.95 14.24
N ILE A 242 -21.95 -1.42 13.50
CA ILE A 242 -23.35 -1.05 13.71
C ILE A 242 -23.78 -1.41 15.14
N GLN A 243 -23.49 -2.65 15.57
CA GLN A 243 -23.84 -3.11 16.91
C GLN A 243 -23.19 -2.24 18.01
N LEU A 244 -21.91 -1.89 17.86
CA LEU A 244 -21.20 -1.06 18.84
C LEU A 244 -21.76 0.36 18.93
N LEU A 245 -22.21 0.93 17.82
CA LEU A 245 -22.86 2.25 17.79
C LEU A 245 -24.22 2.19 18.48
N GLU A 246 -25.02 1.17 18.17
CA GLU A 246 -26.35 0.96 18.78
C GLU A 246 -26.24 0.66 20.29
N GLU A 247 -25.24 -0.13 20.72
CA GLU A 247 -24.95 -0.40 22.14
C GLU A 247 -24.59 0.87 22.91
N ALA A 248 -24.01 1.88 22.25
CA ALA A 248 -23.71 3.19 22.83
C ALA A 248 -24.90 4.16 22.77
N GLY A 249 -26.04 3.77 22.21
CA GLY A 249 -27.21 4.63 22.01
C GLY A 249 -27.12 5.56 20.78
N GLY A 250 -26.14 5.32 19.90
CA GLY A 250 -26.01 6.02 18.62
C GLY A 250 -26.93 5.46 17.53
N THR A 251 -26.88 6.07 16.34
CA THR A 251 -27.59 5.59 15.14
C THR A 251 -26.64 5.45 13.96
N PHE A 252 -26.93 4.47 13.11
CA PHE A 252 -26.23 4.29 11.85
C PHE A 252 -27.25 4.21 10.72
N THR A 253 -27.13 5.09 9.73
CA THR A 253 -27.94 5.05 8.51
C THR A 253 -27.06 4.71 7.33
N ASN A 254 -27.41 3.67 6.59
CA ASN A 254 -26.70 3.29 5.38
C ASN A 254 -27.25 4.04 4.17
N VAL A 255 -26.57 5.13 3.81
CA VAL A 255 -26.94 6.02 2.70
C VAL A 255 -26.15 5.62 1.45
N TYR A 256 -26.67 4.68 0.65
CA TYR A 256 -26.04 4.27 -0.60
C TYR A 256 -26.53 5.16 -1.75
N MET A 257 -25.63 5.96 -2.33
CA MET A 257 -25.94 6.99 -3.33
C MET A 257 -25.42 6.63 -4.73
N SER A 258 -26.00 7.24 -5.76
CA SER A 258 -25.42 7.29 -7.10
C SER A 258 -24.13 8.11 -7.11
N HIS A 259 -23.40 8.10 -8.24
CA HIS A 259 -22.20 8.93 -8.36
C HIS A 259 -22.52 10.42 -8.22
N GLU A 260 -23.63 10.86 -8.79
CA GLU A 260 -24.11 12.25 -8.71
C GLU A 260 -24.52 12.63 -7.30
N GLY A 261 -25.25 11.74 -6.59
CA GLY A 261 -25.63 11.97 -5.20
C GLY A 261 -24.40 12.14 -4.29
N LEU A 262 -23.37 11.32 -4.48
CA LEU A 262 -22.10 11.46 -3.75
C LEU A 262 -21.43 12.81 -4.04
N PHE A 263 -21.43 13.25 -5.30
CA PHE A 263 -20.85 14.53 -5.68
C PHE A 263 -21.62 15.71 -5.06
N GLN A 264 -22.96 15.66 -5.07
CA GLN A 264 -23.83 16.66 -4.45
C GLN A 264 -23.64 16.73 -2.93
N GLU A 265 -23.52 15.58 -2.24
CA GLU A 265 -23.25 15.54 -0.79
C GLU A 265 -21.92 16.20 -0.45
N ILE A 266 -20.90 15.95 -1.29
CA ILE A 266 -19.54 16.43 -1.07
C ILE A 266 -19.39 17.93 -1.41
N HIS A 267 -20.15 18.42 -2.37
CA HIS A 267 -20.09 19.80 -2.87
C HIS A 267 -21.47 20.49 -2.84
N PRO A 268 -22.11 20.62 -1.66
CA PRO A 268 -23.45 21.20 -1.56
C PRO A 268 -23.47 22.67 -2.00
N GLU A 269 -22.36 23.40 -1.91
CA GLU A 269 -22.25 24.81 -2.34
C GLU A 269 -22.50 25.04 -3.82
N GLN A 270 -22.40 24.00 -4.65
CA GLN A 270 -22.62 24.08 -6.09
C GLN A 270 -24.11 23.94 -6.46
N PHE A 271 -24.95 23.52 -5.51
CA PHE A 271 -26.36 23.21 -5.73
C PHE A 271 -27.23 24.09 -4.81
N PRO A 272 -27.75 25.23 -5.30
CA PRO A 272 -28.48 26.19 -4.46
C PRO A 272 -29.85 25.69 -3.99
N SER A 273 -30.44 24.74 -4.71
CA SER A 273 -31.71 24.10 -4.38
C SER A 273 -31.55 22.58 -4.38
N PHE A 274 -32.42 21.89 -3.64
CA PHE A 274 -32.48 20.43 -3.69
C PHE A 274 -32.89 19.98 -5.10
N MET A 275 -32.01 19.22 -5.74
CA MET A 275 -32.26 18.62 -7.04
C MET A 275 -32.86 17.22 -6.85
N GLU A 276 -33.66 16.77 -7.82
CA GLU A 276 -34.12 15.38 -7.82
C GLU A 276 -32.91 14.45 -7.92
N GLN A 277 -32.78 13.55 -6.94
CA GLN A 277 -31.70 12.56 -6.88
C GLN A 277 -32.20 11.22 -7.38
N GLU A 278 -31.42 10.57 -8.24
CA GLU A 278 -31.72 9.23 -8.72
C GLU A 278 -31.64 8.20 -7.60
N LEU A 279 -32.56 7.23 -7.64
CA LEU A 279 -32.44 6.03 -6.82
C LEU A 279 -31.24 5.21 -7.27
N PRO A 280 -30.53 4.53 -6.35
CA PRO A 280 -29.38 3.73 -6.73
C PRO A 280 -29.79 2.56 -7.64
N GLU A 281 -28.82 2.01 -8.37
CA GLU A 281 -29.04 0.85 -9.25
C GLU A 281 -29.64 -0.35 -8.50
N ARG A 282 -30.32 -1.25 -9.24
CA ARG A 282 -31.03 -2.41 -8.68
C ARG A 282 -30.22 -3.22 -7.68
N LYS A 283 -28.96 -3.52 -8.03
CA LYS A 283 -28.03 -4.26 -7.15
C LYS A 283 -27.69 -3.49 -5.88
N GLY A 284 -27.53 -2.17 -5.99
CA GLY A 284 -27.29 -1.26 -4.88
C GLY A 284 -28.48 -1.19 -3.93
N LEU A 285 -29.69 -1.07 -4.50
CA LEU A 285 -30.95 -1.08 -3.75
C LEU A 285 -31.07 -2.32 -2.87
N GLU A 286 -30.97 -3.51 -3.46
CA GLU A 286 -31.17 -4.77 -2.74
C GLU A 286 -30.10 -5.07 -1.68
N ASN A 287 -28.83 -4.75 -1.98
CA ASN A 287 -27.72 -5.13 -1.11
C ASN A 287 -27.39 -4.10 -0.02
N PHE A 288 -27.85 -2.85 -0.19
CA PHE A 288 -27.48 -1.73 0.68
C PHE A 288 -28.70 -0.89 1.08
N ALA A 289 -29.38 -0.25 0.13
CA ALA A 289 -30.34 0.81 0.44
C ALA A 289 -31.64 0.32 1.08
N THR A 290 -32.20 -0.81 0.65
CA THR A 290 -33.43 -1.39 1.24
C THR A 290 -33.14 -2.41 2.34
N HIS A 291 -31.85 -2.68 2.64
CA HIS A 291 -31.47 -3.82 3.46
C HIS A 291 -31.56 -3.49 4.97
N PRO A 292 -32.50 -4.07 5.75
CA PRO A 292 -32.77 -3.62 7.12
C PRO A 292 -31.59 -3.83 8.08
N ARG A 293 -30.81 -4.91 7.89
CA ARG A 293 -29.64 -5.22 8.74
C ARG A 293 -28.48 -4.26 8.59
N LYS A 294 -28.39 -3.60 7.44
CA LYS A 294 -27.42 -2.54 7.24
C LYS A 294 -27.99 -1.18 7.61
N ARG A 295 -29.24 -1.12 8.09
CA ARG A 295 -29.97 0.12 8.35
C ARG A 295 -30.08 1.00 7.09
N GLY A 296 -30.42 0.36 5.97
CA GLY A 296 -30.60 1.04 4.69
C GLY A 296 -31.70 2.10 4.75
N TRP A 297 -31.44 3.27 4.16
CA TRP A 297 -32.35 4.41 4.21
C TRP A 297 -33.69 4.21 3.48
N LEU A 298 -33.76 3.29 2.50
CA LEU A 298 -34.98 2.92 1.76
C LEU A 298 -35.68 1.70 2.35
N ALA A 299 -35.28 1.21 3.53
CA ALA A 299 -35.91 0.04 4.15
C ALA A 299 -37.38 0.31 4.50
N GLN A 300 -37.70 1.51 5.00
CA GLN A 300 -39.09 1.88 5.32
C GLN A 300 -39.94 1.99 4.06
N TRP A 301 -39.47 2.75 3.05
CA TRP A 301 -40.13 2.84 1.74
C TRP A 301 -40.38 1.46 1.11
N TYR A 302 -39.43 0.53 1.29
CA TYR A 302 -39.60 -0.82 0.79
C TYR A 302 -40.77 -1.56 1.45
N GLU A 303 -40.90 -1.47 2.77
CA GLU A 303 -41.97 -2.12 3.53
C GLU A 303 -43.34 -1.46 3.30
N ASP A 304 -43.38 -0.14 3.17
CA ASP A 304 -44.63 0.63 3.07
C ASP A 304 -45.20 0.65 1.64
N GLU A 305 -44.34 0.84 0.63
CA GLU A 305 -44.79 1.05 -0.76
C GLU A 305 -44.34 -0.09 -1.68
N SER A 306 -43.02 -0.31 -1.80
CA SER A 306 -42.46 -1.18 -2.85
C SER A 306 -42.82 -2.65 -2.73
N ARG A 307 -43.14 -3.12 -1.52
CA ARG A 307 -43.48 -4.52 -1.26
C ARG A 307 -44.85 -4.91 -1.80
N TYR A 308 -45.75 -3.94 -1.92
CA TYR A 308 -47.12 -4.16 -2.40
C TYR A 308 -47.20 -4.00 -3.91
N ALA A 309 -47.98 -4.87 -4.56
CA ALA A 309 -48.30 -4.74 -5.98
C ALA A 309 -49.44 -3.72 -6.19
N HIS A 310 -49.67 -3.33 -7.43
CA HIS A 310 -50.82 -2.49 -7.79
C HIS A 310 -52.14 -3.16 -7.31
N PRO A 311 -53.11 -2.41 -6.76
CA PRO A 311 -54.32 -2.98 -6.17
C PRO A 311 -55.13 -3.86 -7.15
N ASP A 312 -55.16 -3.46 -8.43
CA ASP A 312 -55.87 -4.19 -9.49
C ASP A 312 -55.00 -5.26 -10.19
N ALA A 313 -53.73 -5.45 -9.79
CA ALA A 313 -52.87 -6.41 -10.44
C ALA A 313 -53.17 -7.85 -9.99
N GLY A 314 -53.35 -8.72 -10.97
CA GLY A 314 -53.38 -10.15 -10.77
C GLY A 314 -51.98 -10.73 -10.51
N ARG A 315 -51.89 -12.04 -10.26
CA ARG A 315 -50.62 -12.68 -9.88
C ARG A 315 -49.58 -12.63 -10.99
N ARG A 316 -49.99 -12.74 -12.27
CA ARG A 316 -49.06 -12.71 -13.41
C ARG A 316 -48.59 -11.30 -13.68
N SER A 317 -49.45 -10.31 -13.49
CA SER A 317 -49.16 -8.88 -13.74
C SER A 317 -48.61 -8.11 -12.52
N ALA A 318 -48.44 -8.77 -11.36
CA ALA A 318 -48.03 -8.13 -10.11
C ALA A 318 -46.69 -7.36 -10.13
N HIS A 319 -45.83 -7.62 -11.12
CA HIS A 319 -44.52 -6.96 -11.26
C HIS A 319 -44.54 -5.75 -12.20
N TYR A 320 -45.63 -5.55 -12.96
CA TYR A 320 -45.81 -4.34 -13.76
C TYR A 320 -46.29 -3.19 -12.87
N VAL A 321 -45.87 -1.97 -13.17
CA VAL A 321 -46.31 -0.76 -12.45
C VAL A 321 -47.83 -0.60 -12.53
N ARG A 322 -48.42 -0.94 -13.68
CA ARG A 322 -49.87 -1.04 -13.89
C ARG A 322 -50.16 -2.31 -14.67
N PRO A 323 -51.26 -3.02 -14.37
CA PRO A 323 -51.62 -4.22 -15.12
C PRO A 323 -51.84 -3.87 -16.60
N PRO A 324 -51.23 -4.61 -17.55
CA PRO A 324 -51.37 -4.31 -18.98
C PRO A 324 -52.75 -4.67 -19.52
N THR A 325 -53.46 -5.58 -18.85
CA THR A 325 -54.80 -6.06 -19.19
C THR A 325 -55.62 -6.25 -17.93
N ASP A 326 -56.94 -6.06 -18.02
CA ASP A 326 -57.86 -6.20 -16.87
C ASP A 326 -57.95 -7.66 -16.36
N ARG A 327 -57.79 -8.64 -17.26
CA ARG A 327 -57.86 -10.07 -16.93
C ARG A 327 -56.45 -10.61 -16.64
N ASP A 328 -56.29 -11.36 -15.54
CA ASP A 328 -55.03 -12.01 -15.12
C ASP A 328 -54.68 -13.29 -15.93
N PHE A 329 -55.52 -13.67 -16.90
CA PHE A 329 -55.30 -14.83 -17.76
C PHE A 329 -54.52 -14.41 -19.02
N PRO A 330 -53.65 -15.25 -19.62
CA PRO A 330 -52.94 -14.90 -20.86
C PRO A 330 -53.94 -14.43 -21.92
N ALA A 331 -53.69 -13.22 -22.44
CA ALA A 331 -54.62 -12.51 -23.31
C ALA A 331 -54.53 -13.02 -24.76
N THR A 332 -53.40 -13.63 -25.14
CA THR A 332 -53.18 -14.21 -26.46
C THR A 332 -53.11 -15.73 -26.41
N VAL A 333 -53.57 -16.38 -27.49
CA VAL A 333 -53.54 -17.85 -27.61
C VAL A 333 -52.11 -18.38 -27.61
N GLU A 334 -51.19 -17.68 -28.28
CA GLU A 334 -49.78 -18.03 -28.33
C GLU A 334 -49.13 -18.02 -26.93
N GLU A 335 -49.39 -16.98 -26.14
CA GLU A 335 -48.89 -16.89 -24.75
C GLU A 335 -49.50 -17.99 -23.87
N TYR A 336 -50.77 -18.33 -24.10
CA TYR A 336 -51.44 -19.41 -23.38
C TYR A 336 -50.82 -20.78 -23.70
N GLU A 337 -50.57 -21.08 -24.98
CA GLU A 337 -49.88 -22.31 -25.38
C GLU A 337 -48.48 -22.41 -24.78
N LEU A 338 -47.75 -21.30 -24.79
CA LEU A 338 -46.41 -21.22 -24.20
C LEU A 338 -46.44 -21.40 -22.68
N SER A 339 -47.39 -20.79 -21.98
CA SER A 339 -47.60 -20.98 -20.54
C SER A 339 -47.95 -22.43 -20.20
N LYS A 340 -48.84 -23.06 -20.98
CA LYS A 340 -49.20 -24.48 -20.81
C LYS A 340 -48.00 -25.41 -21.02
N HIS A 341 -47.17 -25.12 -22.02
CA HIS A 341 -45.91 -25.82 -22.23
C HIS A 341 -44.97 -25.62 -21.04
N HIS A 342 -44.81 -24.39 -20.55
CA HIS A 342 -43.94 -24.05 -19.43
C HIS A 342 -44.37 -24.73 -18.12
N GLN A 343 -45.66 -24.79 -17.83
CA GLN A 343 -46.21 -25.51 -16.68
C GLN A 343 -45.91 -27.00 -16.74
N ARG A 344 -46.12 -27.63 -17.90
CA ARG A 344 -45.76 -29.04 -18.11
C ARG A 344 -44.27 -29.27 -17.96
N TRP A 345 -43.46 -28.39 -18.52
CA TRP A 345 -42.00 -28.46 -18.46
C TRP A 345 -41.48 -28.39 -17.01
N HIS A 346 -42.02 -27.48 -16.20
CA HIS A 346 -41.63 -27.30 -14.80
C HIS A 346 -42.49 -28.08 -13.79
N LEU A 347 -43.24 -29.09 -14.24
CA LEU A 347 -44.00 -30.01 -13.37
C LEU A 347 -45.05 -29.30 -12.49
N ASN A 348 -45.73 -28.27 -13.02
CA ASN A 348 -46.83 -27.56 -12.37
C ASN A 348 -46.50 -26.97 -10.98
N GLN A 349 -45.27 -26.47 -10.80
CA GLN A 349 -44.87 -25.79 -9.57
C GLN A 349 -45.64 -24.48 -9.33
N PRO A 350 -45.79 -24.02 -8.06
CA PRO A 350 -46.43 -22.75 -7.74
C PRO A 350 -45.56 -21.58 -8.24
N GLY A 351 -45.83 -21.13 -9.47
CA GLY A 351 -45.07 -20.07 -10.15
C GLY A 351 -44.86 -20.31 -11.65
N SER A 352 -45.04 -21.54 -12.15
CA SER A 352 -44.78 -21.89 -13.55
C SER A 352 -45.79 -21.30 -14.57
N ALA A 353 -46.77 -20.52 -14.11
CA ALA A 353 -47.70 -19.79 -14.96
C ALA A 353 -47.12 -18.48 -15.52
N THR A 354 -46.13 -17.90 -14.83
CA THR A 354 -45.35 -16.75 -15.31
C THR A 354 -44.17 -17.28 -16.11
N VAL A 355 -43.99 -16.78 -17.33
CA VAL A 355 -42.98 -17.29 -18.25
C VAL A 355 -41.60 -16.75 -17.84
N LEU A 356 -40.69 -17.66 -17.49
CA LEU A 356 -39.29 -17.33 -17.26
C LEU A 356 -38.43 -17.82 -18.45
N PRO A 357 -37.62 -16.95 -19.08
CA PRO A 357 -36.71 -17.36 -20.15
C PRO A 357 -35.70 -18.41 -19.68
N TRP A 358 -35.36 -19.36 -20.56
CA TRP A 358 -34.46 -20.47 -20.20
C TRP A 358 -32.97 -20.13 -20.29
N HIS A 359 -32.63 -19.01 -20.94
CA HIS A 359 -31.25 -18.54 -21.09
C HIS A 359 -30.91 -17.46 -20.07
N SER A 360 -29.73 -17.58 -19.46
CA SER A 360 -29.21 -16.63 -18.48
C SER A 360 -28.17 -15.68 -19.09
N LEU A 361 -28.18 -14.42 -18.68
CA LEU A 361 -27.18 -13.43 -19.11
C LEU A 361 -25.81 -13.60 -18.43
N ASN A 362 -25.75 -14.23 -17.24
CA ASN A 362 -24.53 -14.40 -16.44
C ASN A 362 -23.78 -13.08 -16.10
N THR A 363 -24.53 -11.98 -16.00
CA THR A 363 -24.01 -10.64 -15.65
C THR A 363 -24.05 -10.38 -14.15
N ALA A 364 -23.14 -9.52 -13.67
CA ALA A 364 -22.93 -9.32 -12.24
C ALA A 364 -23.90 -8.32 -11.60
N ASP A 365 -24.58 -7.49 -12.40
CA ASP A 365 -25.61 -6.53 -12.02
C ASP A 365 -26.88 -7.22 -11.51
N MET A 366 -27.29 -8.32 -12.14
CA MET A 366 -28.47 -9.11 -11.76
C MET A 366 -28.18 -10.15 -10.65
N ALA A 367 -26.91 -10.39 -10.34
CA ALA A 367 -26.50 -11.39 -9.36
C ALA A 367 -26.72 -10.92 -7.91
N ARG A 368 -27.34 -11.79 -7.10
CA ARG A 368 -27.61 -11.57 -5.68
C ARG A 368 -26.68 -12.40 -4.78
N ARG A 369 -26.75 -12.16 -3.47
CA ARG A 369 -26.07 -13.01 -2.48
C ARG A 369 -26.53 -14.45 -2.63
N SER A 370 -25.58 -15.38 -2.79
CA SER A 370 -25.87 -16.81 -2.89
C SER A 370 -26.26 -17.41 -1.53
N ALA A 371 -25.49 -17.11 -0.49
CA ALA A 371 -25.76 -17.47 0.90
C ALA A 371 -24.97 -16.54 1.83
N GLY A 372 -25.38 -16.47 3.10
CA GLY A 372 -24.71 -15.69 4.13
C GLY A 372 -25.57 -15.59 5.37
N ARG A 373 -25.05 -14.94 6.41
CA ARG A 373 -25.87 -14.60 7.57
C ARG A 373 -26.99 -13.66 7.09
N LEU A 374 -28.24 -14.13 7.22
CA LEU A 374 -29.47 -13.36 6.96
C LEU A 374 -29.36 -12.01 7.59
#